data_AF-A0A5N6W2C1-F1
#
_entry.id   AF-A0A5N6W2C1-F1
#
_cell.length_a   1.000
_cell.length_b   1.000
_cell.length_c   1.000
_cell.angle_alpha   90.00
_cell.angle_beta   90.00
_cell.angle_gamma   90.00
#
_symmetry.space_group_name_H-M   'P 1'
#
loop_
_entity.id
_entity.type
_entity.pdbx_description
1 polymer ?
#
loop_
_entity_poly.entity_id
_entity_poly.type
_entity_poly.pdbx_seq_one_letter_code
_entity_poly.pdbx_strand_id
1 'polypeptide(L)'
;MDQVPLLIFRFPSTSVQSDKMTYVSVPKEDHDHASLSLALPPPNNIPPNAPSERHRPIVIGALLVILHDIPSVPKGSPPQMHFSCGSTAVEARTAGCQFDLTTFTWVPPACFDEPLMEDFLASRNWTWPLDRAGQFPVNETFARTGDFDQLYTTMRYHVVHCAYAWRKLHRSLFGGDLSGIDGYIASIHHTEHCLGMMLEHGDLDRLPSVGVTKFASCGQGVLKEKSQHGWFRMMEGEKVYTLPTHV
;
A
#
# COMPACT_ATOMS: atom_id res chain seq x y z
N MET A 1 -32.50 3.00 52.59
CA MET A 1 -31.84 3.46 51.35
C MET A 1 -30.38 3.14 51.52
N ASP A 2 -29.99 2.04 50.90
CA ASP A 2 -28.84 1.22 51.22
C ASP A 2 -27.52 1.82 50.73
N GLN A 3 -26.46 1.63 51.52
CA GLN A 3 -25.09 1.96 51.12
C GLN A 3 -24.54 0.83 50.24
N VAL A 4 -24.15 1.16 49.01
CA VAL A 4 -23.46 0.24 48.09
C VAL A 4 -21.95 0.34 48.34
N PRO A 5 -21.22 -0.77 48.54
CA PRO A 5 -19.77 -0.72 48.71
C PRO A 5 -19.05 -0.62 47.35
N LEU A 6 -18.07 0.29 47.30
CA LEU A 6 -17.18 0.50 46.16
C LEU A 6 -16.17 -0.66 46.07
N LEU A 7 -16.31 -1.55 45.09
CA LEU A 7 -15.28 -2.57 44.79
C LEU A 7 -14.07 -1.90 44.12
N ILE A 8 -12.96 -1.81 44.85
CA ILE A 8 -11.64 -1.48 44.30
C ILE A 8 -11.07 -2.75 43.65
N PHE A 9 -11.03 -2.78 42.32
CA PHE A 9 -10.32 -3.82 41.58
C PHE A 9 -8.80 -3.56 41.67
N ARG A 10 -8.08 -4.38 42.44
CA ARG A 10 -6.62 -4.49 42.37
C ARG A 10 -6.25 -5.38 41.17
N PHE A 11 -5.64 -4.80 40.15
CA PHE A 11 -4.97 -5.57 39.10
C PHE A 11 -3.65 -6.14 39.64
N PRO A 12 -3.33 -7.42 39.38
CA PRO A 12 -2.02 -7.96 39.70
C PRO A 12 -0.96 -7.35 38.78
N SER A 13 0.12 -6.83 39.38
CA SER A 13 1.32 -6.40 38.66
C SER A 13 2.02 -7.63 38.09
N THR A 14 1.87 -7.87 36.79
CA THR A 14 2.72 -8.82 36.07
C THR A 14 3.97 -8.09 35.63
N SER A 15 5.11 -8.45 36.21
CA SER A 15 6.43 -8.04 35.72
C SER A 15 6.58 -8.52 34.27
N VAL A 16 6.70 -7.59 33.33
CA VAL A 16 7.07 -7.90 31.95
C VAL A 16 8.55 -8.32 31.97
N GLN A 17 8.79 -9.63 31.87
CA GLN A 17 10.10 -10.17 31.57
C GLN A 17 10.48 -9.65 30.18
N SER A 18 11.54 -8.86 30.09
CA SER A 18 12.14 -8.48 28.80
C SER A 18 12.71 -9.74 28.17
N ASP A 19 11.99 -10.32 27.22
CA ASP A 19 12.54 -11.33 26.34
C ASP A 19 13.62 -10.65 25.50
N LYS A 20 14.88 -10.98 25.83
CA LYS A 20 16.03 -10.63 25.01
C LYS A 20 15.78 -11.19 23.61
N MET A 21 15.54 -10.31 22.65
CA MET A 21 15.55 -10.64 21.24
C MET A 21 16.96 -11.12 20.88
N THR A 22 17.19 -12.43 20.92
CA THR A 22 18.41 -13.04 20.38
C THR A 22 18.34 -12.89 18.87
N TYR A 23 19.11 -11.94 18.34
CA TYR A 23 19.42 -11.89 16.92
C TYR A 23 20.11 -13.19 16.54
N VAL A 24 19.41 -14.03 15.77
CA VAL A 24 20.07 -15.08 14.99
C VAL A 24 20.76 -14.36 13.84
N SER A 25 22.08 -14.25 13.92
CA SER A 25 22.91 -13.81 12.82
C SER A 25 22.70 -14.76 11.64
N VAL A 26 22.10 -14.26 10.55
CA VAL A 26 22.09 -14.95 9.26
C VAL A 26 23.54 -14.99 8.76
N PRO A 27 24.11 -16.16 8.42
CA PRO A 27 25.43 -16.23 7.81
C PRO A 27 25.47 -15.38 6.55
N LYS A 28 26.55 -14.62 6.38
CA LYS A 28 26.82 -13.90 5.13
C LYS A 28 26.94 -14.95 4.03
N GLU A 29 26.10 -14.89 3.00
CA GLU A 29 26.30 -15.75 1.82
C GLU A 29 27.61 -15.33 1.15
N ASP A 30 28.62 -16.21 1.23
CA ASP A 30 29.83 -16.07 0.44
C ASP A 30 29.50 -16.41 -1.01
N HIS A 31 29.53 -15.41 -1.88
CA HIS A 31 29.41 -15.59 -3.32
C HIS A 31 30.73 -16.14 -3.89
N ASP A 32 31.00 -17.42 -3.62
CA ASP A 32 31.98 -18.17 -4.39
C ASP A 32 31.29 -18.78 -5.62
N HIS A 33 31.75 -18.35 -6.80
CA HIS A 33 31.34 -18.88 -8.09
C HIS A 33 31.80 -20.35 -8.24
N ALA A 34 31.03 -21.27 -7.71
CA ALA A 34 31.07 -22.68 -8.09
C ALA A 34 30.02 -22.93 -9.17
N SER A 35 30.47 -23.16 -10.41
CA SER A 35 29.63 -23.59 -11.52
C SER A 35 28.99 -24.94 -11.21
N LEU A 36 27.79 -24.94 -10.61
CA LEU A 36 26.94 -26.13 -10.55
C LEU A 36 26.22 -26.29 -11.90
N SER A 37 26.74 -27.21 -12.71
CA SER A 37 26.01 -27.74 -13.87
C SER A 37 24.75 -28.46 -13.39
N LEU A 38 23.60 -27.80 -13.52
CA LEU A 38 22.28 -28.42 -13.39
C LEU A 38 22.08 -29.39 -14.57
N ALA A 39 22.35 -30.67 -14.34
CA ALA A 39 21.93 -31.72 -15.26
C ALA A 39 20.40 -31.84 -15.25
N LEU A 40 19.79 -31.72 -16.42
CA LEU A 40 18.36 -31.95 -16.64
C LEU A 40 17.97 -33.39 -16.20
N PRO A 41 16.81 -33.61 -15.58
CA PRO A 41 16.33 -34.96 -15.31
C PRO A 41 16.01 -35.68 -16.64
N PRO A 42 16.27 -37.00 -16.73
CA PRO A 42 15.97 -37.78 -17.92
C PRO A 42 14.45 -37.90 -18.16
N PRO A 43 14.03 -38.10 -19.43
CA PRO A 43 12.62 -38.18 -19.78
C PRO A 43 11.95 -39.40 -19.13
N ASN A 44 10.74 -39.17 -18.59
CA ASN A 44 9.87 -40.17 -17.96
C ASN A 44 9.74 -41.43 -18.83
N ASN A 45 10.17 -42.57 -18.29
CA ASN A 45 9.83 -43.88 -18.83
C ASN A 45 8.38 -44.22 -18.46
N ILE A 46 7.52 -44.26 -19.47
CA ILE A 46 6.13 -44.76 -19.38
C ILE A 46 6.20 -46.28 -19.17
N PRO A 47 5.68 -46.85 -18.07
CA PRO A 47 5.60 -48.29 -17.90
C PRO A 47 4.55 -48.90 -18.86
N PRO A 48 4.75 -50.14 -19.35
CA PRO A 48 3.94 -50.73 -20.40
C PRO A 48 2.54 -51.11 -19.91
N ASN A 49 1.60 -50.98 -20.85
CA ASN A 49 0.19 -51.39 -20.82
C ASN A 49 -0.18 -52.45 -19.76
N ALA A 50 -1.07 -52.06 -18.83
CA ALA A 50 -1.86 -53.00 -18.05
C ALA A 50 -2.94 -53.67 -18.93
N PRO A 51 -3.32 -54.93 -18.66
CA PRO A 51 -4.21 -55.70 -19.51
C PRO A 51 -5.67 -55.21 -19.45
N SER A 52 -6.33 -55.31 -20.60
CA SER A 52 -7.74 -54.99 -20.83
C SER A 52 -8.67 -55.89 -19.99
N GLU A 53 -9.23 -55.32 -18.93
CA GLU A 53 -10.34 -55.91 -18.18
C GLU A 53 -11.64 -55.75 -18.99
N ARG A 54 -12.14 -56.87 -19.52
CA ARG A 54 -13.37 -56.98 -20.30
C ARG A 54 -14.58 -56.51 -19.50
N HIS A 55 -15.02 -55.28 -19.72
CA HIS A 55 -16.24 -54.75 -19.09
C HIS A 55 -17.48 -55.48 -19.62
N ARG A 56 -18.25 -56.09 -18.71
CA ARG A 56 -19.60 -56.59 -18.97
C ARG A 56 -20.52 -55.41 -19.31
N PRO A 57 -21.43 -55.51 -20.29
CA PRO A 57 -22.33 -54.41 -20.61
C PRO A 57 -23.31 -54.20 -19.45
N ILE A 58 -23.10 -53.16 -18.66
CA ILE A 58 -24.14 -52.60 -17.81
C ILE A 58 -25.06 -51.85 -18.77
N VAL A 59 -26.32 -52.26 -18.82
CA VAL A 59 -27.38 -51.53 -19.53
C VAL A 59 -27.53 -50.18 -18.83
N ILE A 60 -26.86 -49.15 -19.34
CA ILE A 60 -27.04 -47.77 -18.88
C ILE A 60 -28.39 -47.33 -19.45
N GLY A 61 -29.42 -47.40 -18.62
CA GLY A 61 -30.68 -46.71 -18.91
C GLY A 61 -30.37 -45.24 -19.16
N ALA A 62 -30.85 -44.73 -20.30
CA ALA A 62 -30.69 -43.33 -20.68
C ALA A 62 -31.40 -42.44 -19.64
N LEU A 63 -30.70 -42.01 -18.59
CA LEU A 63 -31.06 -40.80 -17.87
C LEU A 63 -30.68 -39.63 -18.78
N LEU A 64 -31.67 -39.09 -19.45
CA LEU A 64 -31.62 -37.75 -20.02
C LEU A 64 -31.33 -36.78 -18.87
N VAL A 65 -30.05 -36.45 -18.67
CA VAL A 65 -29.67 -35.31 -17.83
C VAL A 65 -30.16 -34.09 -18.58
N ILE A 66 -31.32 -33.57 -18.16
CA ILE A 66 -31.80 -32.27 -18.61
C ILE A 66 -30.71 -31.27 -18.19
N LEU A 67 -29.95 -30.80 -19.19
CA LEU A 67 -29.01 -29.71 -19.07
C LEU A 67 -29.85 -28.49 -18.68
N HIS A 68 -30.08 -28.29 -17.39
CA HIS A 68 -30.66 -27.06 -16.89
C HIS A 68 -29.66 -25.96 -17.24
N ASP A 69 -30.11 -24.96 -17.98
CA ASP A 69 -29.36 -23.76 -18.31
C ASP A 69 -28.63 -23.26 -17.05
N ILE A 70 -27.31 -23.42 -17.02
CA ILE A 70 -26.48 -22.80 -15.98
C ILE A 70 -26.65 -21.29 -16.20
N PRO A 71 -27.23 -20.53 -15.26
CA PRO A 71 -27.34 -19.09 -15.41
C PRO A 71 -25.93 -18.56 -15.63
N SER A 72 -25.71 -17.90 -16.75
CA SER A 72 -24.46 -17.24 -17.06
C SER A 72 -24.14 -16.29 -15.91
N VAL A 73 -23.09 -16.62 -15.14
CA VAL A 73 -22.54 -15.72 -14.12
C VAL A 73 -22.31 -14.38 -14.81
N PRO A 74 -22.92 -13.27 -14.34
CA PRO A 74 -22.69 -11.97 -14.94
C PRO A 74 -21.18 -11.73 -14.94
N LYS A 75 -20.59 -11.57 -16.14
CA LYS A 75 -19.21 -11.11 -16.26
C LYS A 75 -19.16 -9.75 -15.56
N GLY A 76 -18.65 -9.72 -14.34
CA GLY A 76 -18.44 -8.48 -13.61
C GLY A 76 -17.69 -7.51 -14.51
N SER A 77 -18.10 -6.25 -14.53
CA SER A 77 -17.40 -5.19 -15.26
C SER A 77 -15.92 -5.20 -14.84
N PRO A 78 -14.99 -4.99 -15.78
CA PRO A 78 -13.56 -5.01 -15.48
C PRO A 78 -13.25 -3.99 -14.37
N PRO A 79 -12.31 -4.30 -13.46
CA PRO A 79 -11.87 -3.37 -12.43
C PRO A 79 -11.49 -2.02 -13.02
N GLN A 80 -12.11 -0.96 -12.52
CA GLN A 80 -11.90 0.39 -12.99
C GLN A 80 -11.11 1.20 -11.94
N MET A 81 -10.40 2.20 -12.44
CA MET A 81 -9.79 3.26 -11.63
C MET A 81 -10.47 4.58 -11.97
N HIS A 82 -10.69 5.42 -10.97
CA HIS A 82 -11.39 6.69 -11.16
C HIS A 82 -10.70 7.81 -10.40
N PHE A 83 -10.66 9.00 -11.01
CA PHE A 83 -10.32 10.25 -10.35
C PHE A 83 -11.61 10.96 -9.93
N SER A 84 -11.88 11.00 -8.63
CA SER A 84 -13.11 11.62 -8.09
C SER A 84 -12.86 12.85 -7.21
N CYS A 85 -11.62 13.18 -6.88
CA CYS A 85 -11.28 14.29 -5.99
C CYS A 85 -11.07 15.65 -6.69
N GLY A 86 -11.32 15.75 -8.00
CA GLY A 86 -11.02 16.97 -8.76
C GLY A 86 -9.51 17.25 -8.83
N SER A 87 -9.17 18.53 -8.83
CA SER A 87 -7.83 19.09 -9.05
C SER A 87 -7.48 20.26 -8.10
N THR A 88 -8.38 20.62 -7.20
CA THR A 88 -8.14 21.61 -6.15
C THR A 88 -8.59 21.09 -4.79
N ALA A 89 -8.04 21.64 -3.70
CA ALA A 89 -8.47 21.30 -2.34
C ALA A 89 -9.97 21.56 -2.11
N VAL A 90 -10.53 22.61 -2.72
CA VAL A 90 -11.96 22.93 -2.66
C VAL A 90 -12.79 21.85 -3.36
N GLU A 91 -12.41 21.44 -4.57
CA GLU A 91 -13.08 20.36 -5.30
C GLU A 91 -13.00 19.04 -4.54
N ALA A 92 -11.84 18.70 -3.98
CA ALA A 92 -11.63 17.47 -3.23
C ALA A 92 -12.52 17.41 -1.98
N ARG A 93 -12.57 18.48 -1.18
CA ARG A 93 -13.47 18.56 -0.02
C ARG A 93 -14.94 18.50 -0.43
N THR A 94 -15.31 19.17 -1.52
CA THR A 94 -16.69 19.15 -2.05
C THR A 94 -17.08 17.74 -2.50
N ALA A 95 -16.13 16.97 -3.04
CA ALA A 95 -16.31 15.58 -3.42
C ALA A 95 -16.24 14.59 -2.25
N GLY A 96 -16.00 15.06 -1.01
CA GLY A 96 -15.86 14.22 0.17
C GLY A 96 -14.54 13.43 0.23
N CYS A 97 -13.53 13.86 -0.52
CA CYS A 97 -12.19 13.27 -0.44
C CYS A 97 -11.46 13.69 0.83
N GLN A 98 -10.53 12.83 1.25
CA GLN A 98 -9.69 12.99 2.43
C GLN A 98 -8.27 13.33 1.99
N PHE A 99 -7.59 14.18 2.77
CA PHE A 99 -6.18 14.49 2.54
C PHE A 99 -5.30 13.58 3.40
N ASP A 100 -4.53 12.71 2.75
CA ASP A 100 -3.50 11.92 3.41
C ASP A 100 -2.22 12.75 3.54
N LEU A 101 -2.01 13.31 4.73
CA LEU A 101 -0.84 14.12 5.04
C LEU A 101 0.45 13.31 4.98
N THR A 102 0.40 11.99 5.25
CA THR A 102 1.56 11.10 5.09
C THR A 102 2.12 11.23 3.69
N THR A 103 1.24 11.20 2.68
CA THR A 103 1.63 11.17 1.28
C THR A 103 1.42 12.46 0.52
N PHE A 104 0.84 13.50 1.15
CA PHE A 104 0.40 14.73 0.49
C PHE A 104 -0.55 14.44 -0.68
N THR A 105 -1.55 13.59 -0.47
CA THR A 105 -2.42 13.11 -1.54
C THR A 105 -3.89 13.22 -1.15
N TRP A 106 -4.69 13.84 -2.01
CA TRP A 106 -6.14 13.77 -1.97
C TRP A 106 -6.61 12.43 -2.53
N VAL A 107 -7.36 11.69 -1.72
CA VAL A 107 -7.90 10.36 -2.05
C VAL A 107 -9.37 10.24 -1.65
N PRO A 108 -10.18 9.42 -2.36
CA PRO A 108 -11.53 9.11 -1.92
C PRO A 108 -11.52 8.36 -0.58
N PRO A 109 -12.61 8.40 0.21
CA PRO A 109 -12.67 7.72 1.51
C PRO A 109 -12.31 6.22 1.45
N ALA A 110 -12.68 5.53 0.36
CA ALA A 110 -12.36 4.12 0.18
C ALA A 110 -10.84 3.84 0.12
N CYS A 111 -10.03 4.82 -0.31
CA CYS A 111 -8.57 4.69 -0.41
C CYS A 111 -7.81 5.44 0.70
N PHE A 112 -8.51 5.95 1.71
CA PHE A 112 -7.91 6.65 2.84
C PHE A 112 -7.73 5.71 4.03
N ASP A 113 -6.48 5.51 4.49
CA ASP A 113 -6.17 4.71 5.68
C ASP A 113 -5.86 5.65 6.86
N GLU A 114 -6.93 6.21 7.45
CA GLU A 114 -6.83 7.15 8.57
C GLU A 114 -5.99 6.59 9.73
N PRO A 115 -6.20 5.35 10.22
CA PRO A 115 -5.38 4.79 11.30
C PRO A 115 -3.89 4.76 10.96
N LEU A 116 -3.53 4.48 9.71
CA LEU A 116 -2.14 4.45 9.27
C LEU A 116 -1.53 5.86 9.18
N MET A 117 -2.30 6.85 8.74
CA MET A 117 -1.88 8.26 8.74
C MET A 117 -1.69 8.77 10.18
N GLU A 118 -2.61 8.48 11.09
CA GLU A 118 -2.47 8.89 12.50
C GLU A 118 -1.25 8.22 13.16
N ASP A 119 -0.98 6.95 12.86
CA ASP A 119 0.23 6.26 13.34
C ASP A 119 1.52 6.91 12.78
N PHE A 120 1.51 7.32 11.50
CA PHE A 120 2.61 8.10 10.92
C PHE A 120 2.83 9.42 11.66
N LEU A 121 1.75 10.18 11.90
CA LEU A 121 1.81 11.48 12.55
C LEU A 121 2.22 11.38 14.03
N ALA A 122 1.81 10.32 14.72
CA ALA A 122 2.23 10.05 16.10
C ALA A 122 3.68 9.55 16.22
N SER A 123 4.28 9.05 15.13
CA SER A 123 5.60 8.43 15.19
C SER A 123 6.72 9.41 15.55
N ARG A 124 6.56 10.71 15.21
CA ARG A 124 7.50 11.80 15.49
C ARG A 124 6.81 13.16 15.47
N ASN A 125 7.47 14.17 16.05
CA ASN A 125 7.05 15.57 15.90
C ASN A 125 7.46 16.09 14.52
N TRP A 126 6.62 15.88 13.51
CA TRP A 126 6.84 16.39 12.16
C TRP A 126 6.66 17.91 12.08
N THR A 127 7.33 18.52 11.11
CA THR A 127 7.20 19.94 10.80
C THR A 127 6.95 20.14 9.33
N TRP A 128 6.18 21.17 9.00
CA TRP A 128 5.84 21.51 7.63
C TRP A 128 6.07 23.01 7.35
N PRO A 129 7.30 23.43 7.05
CA PRO A 129 7.56 24.82 6.71
C PRO A 129 7.07 25.22 5.33
N LEU A 130 6.71 26.49 5.17
CA LEU A 130 6.41 27.10 3.87
C LEU A 130 7.67 27.38 3.04
N ASP A 131 8.84 27.42 3.69
CA ASP A 131 10.12 27.73 3.07
C ASP A 131 11.18 26.65 3.32
N ARG A 132 12.14 26.55 2.39
CA ARG A 132 13.24 25.58 2.46
C ARG A 132 14.11 25.73 3.70
N ALA A 133 14.25 26.95 4.23
CA ALA A 133 15.10 27.22 5.39
C ALA A 133 14.41 26.87 6.72
N GLY A 134 13.13 26.50 6.70
CA GLY A 134 12.39 26.08 7.88
C GLY A 134 11.97 27.23 8.80
N GLN A 135 11.96 28.47 8.31
CA GLN A 135 11.70 29.66 9.11
C GLN A 135 10.20 29.90 9.35
N PHE A 136 9.34 29.39 8.48
CA PHE A 136 7.90 29.59 8.52
C PHE A 136 7.14 28.25 8.68
N PRO A 137 7.25 27.57 9.85
CA PRO A 137 6.51 26.35 10.12
C PRO A 137 5.00 26.63 10.22
N VAL A 138 4.19 25.77 9.60
CA VAL A 138 2.75 25.71 9.87
C VAL A 138 2.43 24.64 10.91
N ASN A 139 1.27 24.76 11.55
CA ASN A 139 0.79 23.71 12.46
C ASN A 139 0.19 22.53 11.68
N GLU A 140 0.07 21.38 12.35
CA GLU A 140 -0.51 20.17 11.77
C GLU A 140 -1.96 20.39 11.29
N THR A 141 -2.74 21.20 12.01
CA THR A 141 -4.12 21.54 11.62
C THR A 141 -4.17 22.17 10.24
N PHE A 142 -3.26 23.09 9.91
CA PHE A 142 -3.12 23.67 8.58
C PHE A 142 -2.62 22.63 7.57
N ALA A 143 -1.60 21.84 7.92
CA ALA A 143 -1.05 20.82 7.02
C ALA A 143 -2.11 19.77 6.61
N ARG A 144 -3.03 19.43 7.52
CA ARG A 144 -4.16 18.52 7.25
C ARG A 144 -5.21 19.11 6.30
N THR A 145 -5.23 20.42 6.06
CA THR A 145 -6.21 21.03 5.14
C THR A 145 -5.97 20.66 3.68
N GLY A 146 -4.73 20.30 3.32
CA GLY A 146 -4.28 20.09 1.95
C GLY A 146 -4.42 21.32 1.04
N ASP A 147 -4.61 22.52 1.62
CA ASP A 147 -4.86 23.77 0.90
C ASP A 147 -3.57 24.56 0.65
N PHE A 148 -2.65 23.89 -0.06
CA PHE A 148 -1.33 24.40 -0.45
C PHE A 148 -0.79 23.54 -1.61
N ASP A 149 0.11 24.09 -2.41
CA ASP A 149 0.74 23.32 -3.50
C ASP A 149 1.86 22.42 -2.98
N GLN A 150 2.62 22.90 -2.00
CA GLN A 150 3.71 22.17 -1.38
C GLN A 150 3.99 22.65 0.05
N LEU A 151 4.58 21.76 0.85
CA LEU A 151 5.22 22.09 2.12
C LEU A 151 6.61 21.45 2.15
N TYR A 152 7.56 22.16 2.74
CA TYR A 152 8.87 21.58 3.05
C TYR A 152 8.76 20.63 4.22
N THR A 153 9.68 19.68 4.30
CA THR A 153 9.84 18.74 5.40
C THR A 153 11.29 18.27 5.44
N THR A 154 11.59 17.25 6.23
CA THR A 154 12.93 16.64 6.31
C THR A 154 13.03 15.41 5.43
N MET A 155 14.25 15.00 5.08
CA MET A 155 14.47 13.72 4.41
C MET A 155 14.04 12.54 5.29
N ARG A 156 14.12 12.69 6.62
CA ARG A 156 13.57 11.72 7.58
C ARG A 156 12.07 11.51 7.37
N TYR A 157 11.30 12.58 7.16
CA TYR A 157 9.88 12.48 6.83
C TYR A 157 9.68 11.65 5.56
N HIS A 158 10.44 11.96 4.50
CA HIS A 158 10.32 11.30 3.21
C HIS A 158 10.65 9.80 3.31
N VAL A 159 11.73 9.40 3.98
CA VAL A 159 12.06 7.97 4.18
C VAL A 159 10.97 7.25 4.98
N VAL A 160 10.44 7.87 6.05
CA VAL A 160 9.37 7.25 6.85
C VAL A 160 8.07 7.18 6.04
N HIS A 161 7.75 8.20 5.25
CA HIS A 161 6.66 8.18 4.27
C HIS A 161 6.79 6.97 3.34
N CYS A 162 7.97 6.72 2.76
CA CYS A 162 8.21 5.58 1.87
C CYS A 162 7.93 4.25 2.59
N ALA A 163 8.34 4.12 3.86
CA ALA A 163 8.06 2.93 4.67
C ALA A 163 6.56 2.76 4.96
N TYR A 164 5.83 3.86 5.20
CA TYR A 164 4.39 3.85 5.43
C TYR A 164 3.59 3.58 4.15
N ALA A 165 4.04 4.06 2.99
CA ALA A 165 3.48 3.70 1.69
C ALA A 165 3.59 2.18 1.45
N TRP A 166 4.77 1.60 1.75
CA TRP A 166 4.96 0.14 1.69
C TRP A 166 4.06 -0.60 2.68
N ARG A 167 3.90 -0.07 3.89
CA ARG A 167 2.99 -0.65 4.90
C ARG A 167 1.53 -0.62 4.43
N LYS A 168 1.06 0.46 3.79
CA LYS A 168 -0.29 0.56 3.21
C LYS A 168 -0.52 -0.51 2.14
N LEU A 169 0.45 -0.69 1.24
CA LEU A 169 0.43 -1.74 0.22
C LEU A 169 0.36 -3.13 0.87
N HIS A 170 1.22 -3.40 1.85
CA HIS A 170 1.26 -4.69 2.56
C HIS A 170 -0.03 -4.99 3.33
N ARG A 171 -0.62 -3.98 3.99
CA ARG A 171 -1.92 -4.10 4.69
C ARG A 171 -3.03 -4.51 3.74
N SER A 172 -3.09 -3.89 2.56
CA SER A 172 -4.09 -4.19 1.53
C SER A 172 -3.92 -5.61 0.97
N LEU A 173 -2.67 -6.03 0.73
CA LEU A 173 -2.34 -7.39 0.28
C LEU A 173 -2.78 -8.47 1.29
N PHE A 174 -2.44 -8.30 2.57
CA PHE A 174 -2.75 -9.30 3.60
C PHE A 174 -4.19 -9.23 4.11
N GLY A 175 -4.84 -8.07 4.01
CA GLY A 175 -6.27 -7.93 4.27
C GLY A 175 -7.15 -8.58 3.19
N GLY A 176 -6.57 -8.93 2.04
CA GLY A 176 -7.31 -9.48 0.90
C GLY A 176 -8.18 -8.44 0.17
N ASP A 177 -7.99 -7.15 0.49
CA ASP A 177 -8.73 -6.05 -0.11
C ASP A 177 -7.76 -5.02 -0.70
N LEU A 178 -7.65 -5.04 -2.03
CA LEU A 178 -6.82 -4.13 -2.81
C LEU A 178 -7.59 -2.87 -3.23
N SER A 179 -8.87 -2.76 -2.89
CA SER A 179 -9.69 -1.59 -3.26
C SER A 179 -9.30 -0.32 -2.50
N GLY A 180 -8.62 -0.46 -1.35
CA GLY A 180 -8.10 0.66 -0.54
C GLY A 180 -6.75 1.23 -0.98
N ILE A 181 -6.16 0.69 -2.06
CA ILE A 181 -4.93 1.23 -2.64
C ILE A 181 -5.30 2.35 -3.63
N ASP A 182 -4.73 3.54 -3.43
CA ASP A 182 -4.81 4.62 -4.41
C ASP A 182 -3.75 4.49 -5.52
N GLY A 183 -3.95 5.21 -6.62
CA GLY A 183 -3.08 5.16 -7.78
C GLY A 183 -1.67 5.72 -7.57
N TYR A 184 -1.41 6.49 -6.49
CA TYR A 184 -0.06 6.93 -6.14
C TYR A 184 0.71 5.78 -5.50
N ILE A 185 0.11 5.09 -4.54
CA ILE A 185 0.70 3.92 -3.88
C ILE A 185 0.85 2.74 -4.85
N ALA A 186 -0.11 2.54 -5.75
CA ALA A 186 -0.06 1.47 -6.76
C ALA A 186 1.01 1.67 -7.86
N SER A 187 1.56 2.88 -8.00
CA SER A 187 2.52 3.21 -9.05
C SER A 187 3.88 2.54 -8.81
N ILE A 188 4.41 1.80 -9.79
CA ILE A 188 5.77 1.25 -9.68
C ILE A 188 6.81 2.37 -9.76
N HIS A 189 6.57 3.48 -10.48
CA HIS A 189 7.43 4.67 -10.43
C HIS A 189 7.55 5.24 -9.01
N HIS A 190 6.45 5.25 -8.25
CA HIS A 190 6.50 5.65 -6.85
C HIS A 190 7.31 4.65 -6.01
N THR A 191 7.17 3.34 -6.27
CA THR A 191 7.97 2.31 -5.60
C THR A 191 9.47 2.44 -5.91
N GLU A 192 9.85 2.62 -7.16
CA GLU A 192 11.25 2.82 -7.58
C GLU A 192 11.85 4.09 -6.96
N HIS A 193 11.08 5.18 -6.93
CA HIS A 193 11.47 6.40 -6.23
C HIS A 193 11.68 6.17 -4.73
N CYS A 194 10.73 5.49 -4.08
CA CYS A 194 10.84 5.15 -2.65
C CYS A 194 12.09 4.34 -2.36
N LEU A 195 12.41 3.34 -3.20
CA LEU A 195 13.61 2.53 -3.06
C LEU A 195 14.87 3.38 -3.19
N GLY A 196 14.91 4.32 -4.13
CA GLY A 196 15.97 5.33 -4.23
C GLY A 196 16.11 6.10 -2.92
N MET A 197 15.04 6.76 -2.48
CA MET A 197 14.99 7.60 -1.28
C MET A 197 15.39 6.87 0.02
N MET A 198 15.09 5.59 0.13
CA MET A 198 15.47 4.78 1.30
C MET A 198 16.98 4.48 1.35
N LEU A 199 17.70 4.64 0.23
CA LEU A 199 19.14 4.44 0.12
C LEU A 199 19.92 5.75 0.30
N GLU A 200 19.26 6.89 0.53
CA GLU A 200 19.94 8.14 0.87
C GLU A 200 20.70 8.03 2.19
N HIS A 201 21.90 8.62 2.24
CA HIS A 201 22.78 8.63 3.40
C HIS A 201 22.97 10.05 3.94
N GLY A 202 23.15 10.19 5.25
CA GLY A 202 23.45 11.47 5.90
C GLY A 202 22.56 11.77 7.10
N ASP A 203 22.62 13.02 7.58
CA ASP A 203 21.74 13.50 8.63
C ASP A 203 20.35 13.83 8.06
N LEU A 204 19.49 12.81 8.03
CA LEU A 204 18.15 12.89 7.45
C LEU A 204 17.26 13.96 8.09
N ASP A 205 17.54 14.40 9.33
CA ASP A 205 16.77 15.47 9.98
C ASP A 205 17.16 16.86 9.48
N ARG A 206 18.35 17.01 8.89
CA ARG A 206 18.85 18.29 8.36
C ARG A 206 18.75 18.42 6.85
N LEU A 207 18.62 17.30 6.14
CA LEU A 207 18.41 17.30 4.70
C LEU A 207 16.98 17.73 4.40
N PRO A 208 16.76 18.82 3.64
CA PRO A 208 15.42 19.26 3.28
C PRO A 208 14.77 18.28 2.30
N SER A 209 13.47 18.12 2.41
CA SER A 209 12.63 17.44 1.45
C SER A 209 11.34 18.23 1.23
N VAL A 210 10.50 17.79 0.30
CA VAL A 210 9.26 18.48 -0.05
C VAL A 210 8.13 17.49 -0.22
N GLY A 211 6.99 17.81 0.36
CA GLY A 211 5.70 17.20 0.06
C GLY A 211 4.94 18.07 -0.92
N VAL A 212 4.56 17.51 -2.07
CA VAL A 212 3.72 18.18 -3.07
C VAL A 212 2.31 17.63 -3.04
N THR A 213 1.31 18.51 -3.10
CA THR A 213 -0.09 18.10 -3.15
C THR A 213 -0.38 17.35 -4.44
N LYS A 214 -0.98 16.16 -4.30
CA LYS A 214 -1.33 15.25 -5.38
C LYS A 214 -2.81 14.88 -5.32
N PHE A 215 -3.34 14.43 -6.43
CA PHE A 215 -4.67 13.85 -6.56
C PHE A 215 -4.51 12.46 -7.15
N ALA A 216 -4.93 11.45 -6.41
CA ALA A 216 -4.80 10.06 -6.84
C ALA A 216 -6.14 9.47 -7.24
N SER A 217 -6.09 8.60 -8.23
CA SER A 217 -7.19 7.71 -8.58
C SER A 217 -7.39 6.64 -7.49
N CYS A 218 -8.55 6.00 -7.50
CA CYS A 218 -8.91 4.95 -6.56
C CYS A 218 -9.68 3.83 -7.27
N GLY A 219 -9.68 2.64 -6.69
CA GLY A 219 -10.43 1.47 -7.16
C GLY A 219 -9.53 0.35 -7.70
N GLN A 220 -10.08 -0.86 -7.81
CA GLN A 220 -9.33 -2.07 -8.15
C GLN A 220 -8.60 -2.03 -9.51
N GLY A 221 -8.95 -1.09 -10.40
CA GLY A 221 -8.24 -0.88 -11.65
C GLY A 221 -6.83 -0.31 -11.49
N VAL A 222 -6.49 0.32 -10.35
CA VAL A 222 -5.19 0.99 -10.17
C VAL A 222 -4.00 0.03 -10.31
N LEU A 223 -4.16 -1.22 -9.88
CA LEU A 223 -3.11 -2.25 -10.00
C LEU A 223 -2.99 -2.84 -11.40
N LYS A 224 -3.95 -2.55 -12.29
CA LYS A 224 -3.96 -3.01 -13.69
C LYS A 224 -3.47 -1.94 -14.66
N GLU A 225 -3.30 -0.71 -14.18
CA GLU A 225 -2.91 0.43 -15.01
C GLU A 225 -1.42 0.39 -15.34
N LYS A 226 -1.11 0.00 -16.58
CA LYS A 226 0.27 -0.12 -17.06
C LYS A 226 0.92 1.23 -17.37
N SER A 227 0.13 2.27 -17.66
CA SER A 227 0.66 3.60 -17.88
C SER A 227 1.18 4.23 -16.59
N GLN A 228 0.73 3.73 -15.44
CA GLN A 228 1.08 4.24 -14.10
C GLN A 228 0.72 5.72 -13.86
N HIS A 229 -0.16 6.29 -14.68
CA HIS A 229 -0.72 7.63 -14.51
C HIS A 229 -1.84 7.63 -13.46
N GLY A 230 -1.64 6.90 -12.35
CA GLY A 230 -2.62 6.72 -11.27
C GLY A 230 -2.81 7.95 -10.38
N TRP A 231 -2.01 8.99 -10.58
CA TRP A 231 -2.02 10.20 -9.79
C TRP A 231 -1.44 11.36 -10.60
N PHE A 232 -1.80 12.59 -10.24
CA PHE A 232 -1.21 13.78 -10.80
C PHE A 232 -1.04 14.86 -9.73
N ARG A 233 -0.22 15.86 -10.04
CA ARG A 233 -0.19 17.16 -9.36
C ARG A 233 -0.57 18.27 -10.35
N MET A 234 -1.03 19.39 -9.83
CA MET A 234 -1.27 20.58 -10.65
C MET A 234 0.00 21.43 -10.70
N MET A 235 0.38 21.89 -11.89
CA MET A 235 1.44 22.87 -12.09
C MET A 235 0.99 23.86 -13.16
N GLU A 236 0.91 25.15 -12.81
CA GLU A 236 0.53 26.21 -13.75
C GLU A 236 -0.81 25.95 -14.48
N GLY A 237 -1.75 25.29 -13.79
CA GLY A 237 -3.06 24.93 -14.35
C GLY A 237 -3.09 23.60 -15.13
N GLU A 238 -1.95 22.95 -15.31
CA GLU A 238 -1.83 21.68 -16.04
C GLU A 238 -1.63 20.48 -15.12
N LYS A 239 -2.08 19.31 -15.57
CA LYS A 239 -1.85 18.03 -14.87
C LYS A 239 -0.47 17.48 -15.19
N VAL A 240 0.33 17.24 -14.16
CA VAL A 240 1.67 16.64 -14.25
C VAL A 240 1.69 15.32 -13.52
N TYR A 241 2.16 14.26 -14.19
CA TYR A 241 2.12 12.87 -13.73
C TYR A 241 3.50 12.34 -13.29
N THR A 242 4.44 13.26 -13.05
CA THR A 242 5.82 12.95 -12.68
C THR A 242 6.16 13.48 -11.30
N LEU A 243 7.05 12.76 -10.62
CA LEU A 243 7.63 13.20 -9.36
C LEU A 243 8.53 14.43 -9.58
N PRO A 244 8.70 15.29 -8.57
CA PRO A 244 9.68 16.38 -8.63
C PRO A 244 11.07 15.82 -8.92
N THR A 245 11.73 16.28 -10.00
CA THR A 245 13.05 15.80 -10.41
C THR A 245 14.20 16.39 -9.58
N HIS A 246 13.92 17.45 -8.80
CA HIS A 246 14.89 18.11 -7.92
C HIS A 246 14.19 18.64 -6.67
N VAL A 247 14.66 18.21 -5.50
CA VAL A 247 14.29 18.78 -4.19
C VAL A 247 15.56 19.13 -3.46
#